data_AF-A0A9D4FZZ3-F1
#
_entry.id   AF-A0A9D4FZZ3-F1
#
_cell.length_a   1.000
_cell.length_b   1.000
_cell.length_c   1.000
_cell.angle_alpha   90.00
_cell.angle_beta   90.00
_cell.angle_gamma   90.00
#
_symmetry.space_group_name_H-M   'P 1'
#
loop_
_entity.id
_entity.type
_entity.pdbx_description
1 polymer ?
#
loop_
_entity_poly.entity_id
_entity_poly.type
_entity_poly.pdbx_seq_one_letter_code
_entity_poly.pdbx_strand_id
1 'polypeptide(L)'
;MYIDNRGRLNVVGDNGNTVLATLNPGSYFGEISILNMGTSGNRRTASVRSVGYSDLFRLSKQGLWDVLKEYLGARVKLEAIAVMRLKKTEKKPIETGKK
;
A
#
# COMPACT_ATOMS: atom_id res chain seq x y z
N MET A 1 -6.34 1.79 -5.79
CA MET A 1 -5.11 2.48 -5.33
C MET A 1 -5.51 3.87 -4.86
N TYR A 2 -4.80 4.42 -3.89
CA TYR A 2 -5.06 5.74 -3.35
C TYR A 2 -3.79 6.59 -3.40
N ILE A 3 -3.96 7.88 -3.69
CA ILE A 3 -2.90 8.89 -3.70
C ILE A 3 -3.30 9.95 -2.68
N ASP A 4 -2.40 10.26 -1.76
CA ASP A 4 -2.59 11.29 -0.74
C ASP A 4 -2.46 12.67 -1.37
N ASN A 5 -3.55 13.45 -1.35
CA ASN A 5 -3.57 14.83 -1.84
C ASN A 5 -3.26 15.81 -0.72
N ARG A 6 -3.84 15.59 0.46
CA ARG A 6 -3.67 16.43 1.64
C ARG A 6 -3.96 15.62 2.89
N GLY A 7 -3.14 15.78 3.91
CA GLY A 7 -3.33 15.14 5.20
C GLY A 7 -2.10 14.37 5.66
N ARG A 8 -2.32 13.40 6.53
CA ARG A 8 -1.27 12.50 7.01
C ARG A 8 -1.88 11.14 7.32
N LEU A 9 -1.28 10.10 6.77
CA LEU A 9 -1.76 8.73 6.96
C LEU A 9 -0.69 7.90 7.66
N ASN A 10 -1.11 6.98 8.51
CA ASN A 10 -0.23 5.99 9.10
C ASN A 10 -0.55 4.62 8.52
N VAL A 11 0.48 3.93 8.04
CA VAL A 11 0.44 2.50 7.77
C VAL A 11 0.62 1.80 9.11
N VAL A 12 -0.39 1.05 9.55
CA VAL A 12 -0.39 0.33 10.82
C VAL A 12 -0.31 -1.18 10.58
N GLY A 13 0.41 -1.87 11.46
CA GLY A 13 0.49 -3.33 11.47
C GLY A 13 -0.81 -3.99 11.95
N ASP A 14 -0.81 -5.32 12.00
CA ASP A 14 -2.00 -6.14 12.28
C ASP A 14 -2.63 -5.86 13.66
N ASN A 15 -1.85 -5.36 14.62
CA ASN A 15 -2.33 -4.98 15.95
C ASN A 15 -3.04 -3.60 15.99
N GLY A 16 -3.11 -2.87 14.86
CA GLY A 16 -3.74 -1.56 14.75
C GLY A 16 -3.03 -0.41 15.47
N ASN A 17 -1.99 -0.70 16.26
CA ASN A 17 -1.31 0.25 17.14
C ASN A 17 0.12 0.56 16.66
N THR A 18 0.83 -0.43 16.12
CA THR A 18 2.19 -0.24 15.64
C THR A 18 2.17 0.51 14.31
N VAL A 19 2.72 1.72 14.31
CA VAL A 19 2.93 2.50 13.08
C VAL A 19 4.18 1.98 12.36
N LEU A 20 3.98 1.45 11.15
CA LEU A 20 5.03 0.92 10.29
C LEU A 20 5.65 1.99 9.39
N ALA A 21 4.85 2.96 8.96
CA ALA A 21 5.26 4.10 8.15
C ALA A 21 4.23 5.23 8.27
N THR A 22 4.66 6.46 8.03
CA THR A 22 3.79 7.62 7.86
C THR A 22 3.88 8.11 6.43
N LEU A 23 2.72 8.30 5.79
CA LEU A 23 2.56 8.81 4.44
C LEU A 23 2.19 10.30 4.53
N ASN A 24 2.82 11.06 3.65
CA ASN A 24 2.61 12.50 3.49
C ASN A 24 2.02 12.78 2.09
N PRO A 25 1.49 13.99 1.85
CA PRO A 25 0.94 14.37 0.55
C PRO A 25 1.90 14.06 -0.61
N GLY A 26 1.34 13.53 -1.71
CA GLY A 26 2.08 12.99 -2.85
C GLY A 26 2.43 11.50 -2.73
N SER A 27 2.25 10.89 -1.55
CA SER A 27 2.44 9.45 -1.38
C SER A 27 1.29 8.64 -1.97
N TYR A 28 1.52 7.36 -2.27
CA TYR A 28 0.47 6.44 -2.70
C TYR A 28 0.57 5.06 -2.04
N PHE A 29 -0.58 4.38 -1.97
CA PHE A 29 -0.70 3.04 -1.40
C PHE A 29 -1.82 2.21 -2.05
N GLY A 30 -1.78 0.89 -1.80
CA GLY A 30 -2.76 -0.07 -2.33
C GLY A 30 -2.38 -0.65 -3.70
N GLU A 31 -1.14 -0.48 -4.12
CA GLU A 31 -0.56 -1.03 -5.36
C GLU A 31 -0.49 -2.58 -5.34
N ILE A 32 -0.23 -3.18 -4.18
CA ILE A 32 -0.17 -4.65 -4.05
C ILE A 32 -1.56 -5.26 -4.31
N SER A 33 -2.60 -4.67 -3.72
CA SER A 33 -3.99 -5.11 -3.85
C SER A 33 -4.51 -4.96 -5.28
N ILE A 34 -4.17 -3.86 -5.97
CA ILE A 34 -4.67 -3.62 -7.33
C ILE A 34 -3.97 -4.49 -8.38
N LEU A 35 -2.68 -4.79 -8.17
CA LEU A 35 -1.86 -5.63 -9.04
C LEU A 35 -2.04 -7.14 -8.79
N ASN A 36 -2.82 -7.54 -7.77
CA ASN A 36 -2.99 -8.94 -7.37
C ASN A 36 -1.65 -9.68 -7.13
N MET A 37 -0.61 -8.97 -6.67
CA MET A 37 0.71 -9.56 -6.46
C MET A 37 0.73 -10.35 -5.14
N GLY A 38 0.74 -11.69 -5.22
CA GLY A 38 0.84 -12.62 -4.09
C GLY A 38 0.17 -13.98 -4.34
N THR A 39 0.58 -15.01 -3.60
CA THR A 39 0.03 -16.39 -3.70
C THR A 39 -1.38 -16.55 -3.13
N SER A 40 -1.96 -15.49 -2.56
CA SER A 40 -3.29 -15.51 -1.89
C SER A 40 -4.19 -14.34 -2.30
N GLY A 41 -4.18 -13.94 -3.57
CA GLY A 41 -5.10 -12.93 -4.10
C GLY A 41 -5.01 -11.58 -3.38
N ASN A 42 -6.16 -10.96 -3.09
CA ASN A 42 -6.34 -9.58 -2.64
C ASN A 42 -5.94 -9.34 -1.16
N ARG A 43 -4.82 -9.92 -0.72
CA ARG A 43 -4.35 -9.86 0.68
C ARG A 43 -3.90 -8.44 1.02
N ARG A 44 -4.56 -7.83 2.00
CA ARG A 44 -4.11 -6.56 2.58
C ARG A 44 -2.87 -6.84 3.43
N THR A 45 -1.76 -6.20 3.07
CA THR A 45 -0.46 -6.39 3.73
C THR A 45 -0.26 -5.46 4.92
N ALA A 46 -1.03 -4.39 5.00
CA ALA A 46 -1.07 -3.47 6.14
C ALA A 46 -2.39 -2.68 6.10
N SER A 47 -2.78 -2.15 7.25
CA SER A 47 -3.91 -1.22 7.35
C SER A 47 -3.41 0.21 7.21
N VAL A 48 -4.22 1.11 6.67
CA VAL A 48 -3.89 2.54 6.58
C VAL A 48 -4.95 3.33 7.33
N ARG A 49 -4.51 4.17 8.25
CA ARG A 49 -5.35 4.99 9.12
C ARG A 49 -5.01 6.47 8.90
N SER A 50 -6.03 7.30 8.71
CA SER A 50 -5.83 8.74 8.71
C SER A 50 -5.53 9.24 10.13
N VAL A 51 -4.55 10.14 10.28
CA VAL A 51 -4.24 10.77 11.57
C VAL A 51 -5.24 11.89 11.88
N GLY A 52 -5.78 12.56 10.85
CA GLY A 52 -6.78 13.61 10.97
C GLY A 52 -7.63 13.69 9.71
N TYR A 53 -8.10 14.90 9.35
CA TYR A 53 -8.73 15.11 8.05
C TYR A 53 -7.72 14.84 6.92
N SER A 54 -8.09 14.01 5.95
CA SER A 54 -7.26 13.72 4.78
C SER A 54 -8.11 13.61 3.51
N ASP A 55 -7.60 14.19 2.41
CA ASP A 55 -8.16 14.10 1.06
C ASP A 55 -7.33 13.14 0.23
N LEU A 56 -8.00 12.15 -0.39
CA LEU A 56 -7.36 11.13 -1.20
C LEU A 56 -7.95 11.08 -2.60
N PHE A 57 -7.10 10.96 -3.61
CA PHE A 57 -7.55 10.52 -4.93
C PHE A 57 -7.62 9.01 -4.98
N ARG A 58 -8.73 8.48 -5.50
CA ARG A 58 -8.91 7.04 -5.72
C ARG A 58 -8.75 6.73 -7.20
N LEU A 59 -7.83 5.83 -7.51
CA LEU A 59 -7.72 5.21 -8.82
C LEU A 59 -8.37 3.82 -8.80
N SER A 60 -9.30 3.60 -9.74
CA SER A 60 -10.00 2.33 -9.90
C SER A 60 -9.07 1.25 -10.46
N LYS A 61 -9.41 -0.03 -10.19
CA LYS A 61 -8.65 -1.16 -10.71
C LYS A 61 -8.61 -1.14 -12.23
N GLN A 62 -9.78 -1.02 -12.85
CA GLN A 62 -9.92 -1.03 -14.30
C GLN A 62 -9.13 0.11 -14.95
N GLY A 63 -9.32 1.35 -14.48
CA GLY A 63 -8.64 2.51 -15.06
C GLY A 63 -7.12 2.43 -14.95
N LEU A 64 -6.58 1.93 -13.83
CA LEU A 64 -5.14 1.70 -13.73
C LEU A 64 -4.66 0.64 -14.74
N TRP A 65 -5.36 -0.49 -14.85
CA TRP A 65 -4.95 -1.57 -15.75
C TRP A 65 -4.97 -1.15 -17.21
N ASP A 66 -5.94 -0.31 -17.61
CA ASP A 66 -6.02 0.18 -18.98
C ASP A 66 -4.82 1.10 -19.31
N VAL A 67 -4.46 2.02 -18.40
CA VAL A 67 -3.26 2.86 -18.55
C VAL A 67 -1.97 2.04 -18.54
N LEU A 68 -1.87 1.02 -17.70
CA LEU A 68 -0.66 0.18 -17.62
C LEU A 68 -0.43 -0.69 -18.87
N LYS A 69 -1.45 -0.91 -19.72
CA LYS A 69 -1.27 -1.58 -21.02
C LYS A 69 -0.50 -0.68 -22.00
N GLU A 70 -0.74 0.62 -21.95
CA GLU A 70 -0.10 1.61 -22.82
C GLU A 70 1.30 2.00 -22.31
N TYR A 71 1.48 2.05 -20.97
CA TYR A 71 2.72 2.47 -20.34
C TYR A 71 3.44 1.32 -19.62
N LEU A 72 4.02 0.40 -20.40
CA LEU A 72 4.71 -0.79 -19.89
C LEU A 72 5.86 -0.46 -18.91
N GLY A 73 6.60 0.63 -19.17
CA GLY A 73 7.68 1.06 -18.28
C GLY A 73 7.18 1.48 -16.88
N ALA A 74 5.98 2.07 -16.80
CA ALA A 74 5.36 2.41 -15.52
C ALA A 74 4.88 1.15 -14.78
N ARG A 75 4.35 0.17 -15.53
CA ARG A 75 3.93 -1.13 -14.99
C ARG A 75 5.09 -1.85 -14.28
N VAL A 76 6.22 -1.99 -14.95
CA VAL A 76 7.42 -2.66 -14.38
C VAL A 76 7.87 -1.97 -13.10
N LYS A 77 7.90 -0.64 -13.08
CA LYS A 77 8.26 0.13 -11.88
C LYS A 77 7.27 -0.12 -10.73
N LEU A 78 5.96 -0.13 -11.04
CA LEU A 78 4.92 -0.34 -10.05
C LEU A 78 4.99 -1.75 -9.45
N GLU A 79 5.19 -2.78 -10.28
CA GLU A 79 5.37 -4.17 -9.86
C GLU A 79 6.63 -4.34 -9.00
N ALA A 80 7.76 -3.73 -9.40
CA ALA A 80 8.99 -3.76 -8.61
C ALA A 80 8.81 -3.16 -7.21
N ILE A 81 8.12 -2.01 -7.12
CA ILE A 81 7.81 -1.37 -5.83
C ILE A 81 6.90 -2.26 -4.98
N ALA A 82 5.88 -2.89 -5.60
CA ALA A 82 4.99 -3.82 -4.90
C ALA A 82 5.77 -5.02 -4.32
N VAL A 83 6.68 -5.63 -5.08
CA VAL A 83 7.53 -6.74 -4.61
C VAL A 83 8.45 -6.29 -3.47
N MET A 84 9.06 -5.10 -3.58
CA MET A 84 9.90 -4.57 -2.50
C MET A 84 9.12 -4.36 -1.20
N ARG A 85 7.89 -3.83 -1.29
CA ARG A 85 7.01 -3.60 -0.13
C ARG A 85 6.48 -4.90 0.49
N LEU A 86 6.18 -5.92 -0.33
CA LEU A 86 5.82 -7.26 0.14
C LEU A 86 6.94 -7.88 1.00
N LYS A 87 8.17 -7.92 0.47
CA LYS A 87 9.33 -8.48 1.19
C LYS A 87 9.63 -7.76 2.51
N LYS A 88 9.38 -6.44 2.58
CA LYS A 88 9.57 -5.64 3.80
C LYS A 88 8.53 -5.98 4.88
N THR A 89 7.33 -6.41 4.47
CA THR A 89 6.26 -6.80 5.38
C THR A 89 6.53 -8.20 5.96
N GLU A 90 7.06 -9.13 5.17
CA GLU A 90 7.42 -10.50 5.62
C GLU A 90 8.60 -10.53 6.60
N LYS A 91 9.50 -9.54 6.55
CA LYS A 91 10.73 -9.50 7.36
C LYS A 91 10.57 -8.91 8.77
N LYS A 92 9.39 -8.47 9.20
CA LYS A 92 9.15 -8.11 10.61
C LYS A 92 8.48 -9.30 11.31
N PRO A 93 9.20 -10.10 12.12
CA PRO A 93 8.57 -11.11 12.93
C PRO A 93 7.64 -10.43 13.91
N ILE A 94 6.49 -11.06 14.14
CA ILE A 94 5.60 -10.79 15.25
C ILE A 94 6.45 -10.88 16.53
N GLU A 95 6.73 -9.76 17.20
CA GLU A 95 7.22 -9.82 18.57
C GLU A 95 6.10 -10.42 19.42
N THR A 96 6.28 -11.69 19.78
CA THR A 96 5.48 -12.41 20.76
C THR A 96 5.67 -11.77 22.13
N GLY A 97 4.84 -10.77 22.43
CA GLY A 97 4.70 -10.23 23.78
C GLY A 97 4.07 -11.28 24.69
N LYS A 98 4.90 -12.03 25.42
CA LYS A 98 4.51 -12.74 26.63
C LYS A 98 3.89 -11.74 27.62
N LYS A 99 2.70 -12.03 28.11
CA LYS A 99 2.23 -11.69 29.45
C LYS A 99 1.47 -12.89 30.00
#